data_AF-A0A8H5F1D0-F1
#
_entry.id   AF-A0A8H5F1D0-F1
#
_cell.length_a   1.000
_cell.length_b   1.000
_cell.length_c   1.000
_cell.angle_alpha   90.00
_cell.angle_beta   90.00
_cell.angle_gamma   90.00
#
_symmetry.space_group_name_H-M   'P 1'
#
loop_
_entity.id
_entity.type
_entity.pdbx_description
1 polymer ?
#
loop_
_entity_poly.entity_id
_entity_poly.type
_entity_poly.pdbx_seq_one_letter_code
_entity_poly.pdbx_strand_id
1 'polypeptide(L)'
;MSESTTSIVAGGRYKIINAKSGTALDLSATNGEKVCGWNFHGRENQIWEASEENGFWHFRNVGNGKYLALEPHQSLRDGLKVVGTNMRFNWHIWPDNKDPSTLRILTPEHPFNLDLSGHGNAAGGTPVELWGRWDGQNQTWRFYKSPNPELAFSRSASANDLVRVSAPSTTTTTMASTTTPTARPIVFMDIQIGETPAGRIKFELFSDIVPKCAPNTEAGGDFLKGDGTGSFSIYGDKFPDENFIEKHSGPGLLSMANSGPGTNGCQFFVTTAKCDFLDGKHVVFGKVIDGMLTLRKIENVPTGANNRPKLAVKITECGEM
;
A
#
# COMPACT_ATOMS: atom_id res chain seq x y z
N MET A 1 -12.56 -14.58 20.55
CA MET A 1 -11.73 -14.77 19.33
C MET A 1 -10.88 -13.53 19.18
N SER A 2 -9.60 -13.64 18.80
CA SER A 2 -8.81 -12.45 18.49
C SER A 2 -9.45 -11.70 17.33
N GLU A 3 -9.67 -10.40 17.46
CA GLU A 3 -10.15 -9.57 16.35
C GLU A 3 -9.05 -9.38 15.31
N SER A 4 -9.43 -9.26 14.04
CA SER A 4 -8.50 -8.87 12.99
C SER A 4 -8.17 -7.40 13.09
N THR A 5 -6.98 -7.00 12.67
CA THR A 5 -6.52 -5.62 12.62
C THR A 5 -6.21 -5.19 11.18
N THR A 6 -6.42 -3.90 10.91
CA THR A 6 -6.04 -3.22 9.68
C THR A 6 -4.80 -2.33 9.87
N SER A 7 -4.29 -2.24 11.10
CA SER A 7 -3.12 -1.45 11.46
C SER A 7 -1.96 -2.37 11.81
N ILE A 8 -1.19 -2.76 10.79
CA ILE A 8 0.02 -3.55 10.97
C ILE A 8 1.10 -2.66 11.63
N VAL A 9 1.93 -3.24 12.49
CA VAL A 9 3.07 -2.57 13.12
C VAL A 9 4.34 -3.35 12.82
N ALA A 10 5.44 -2.63 12.58
CA ALA A 10 6.76 -3.24 12.45
C ALA A 10 7.14 -4.00 13.73
N GLY A 11 7.75 -5.17 13.57
CA GLY A 11 8.02 -6.14 14.65
C GLY A 11 6.78 -6.95 15.09
N GLY A 12 5.60 -6.66 14.54
CA GLY A 12 4.38 -7.41 14.84
C GLY A 12 4.39 -8.79 14.20
N ARG A 13 3.84 -9.80 14.91
CA ARG A 13 3.65 -11.15 14.39
C ARG A 13 2.18 -11.40 14.08
N TYR A 14 1.91 -11.95 12.91
CA TYR A 14 0.56 -12.06 12.37
C TYR A 14 0.27 -13.44 11.83
N LYS A 15 -0.95 -13.90 12.14
CA LYS A 15 -1.66 -14.92 11.36
C LYS A 15 -2.40 -14.18 10.24
N ILE A 16 -2.06 -14.47 8.99
CA ILE A 16 -2.66 -13.84 7.81
C ILE A 16 -3.66 -14.82 7.19
N ILE A 17 -4.92 -14.43 7.09
CA ILE A 17 -6.04 -15.31 6.69
C ILE A 17 -6.72 -14.78 5.45
N ASN A 18 -6.86 -15.62 4.43
CA ASN A 18 -7.61 -15.26 3.24
C ASN A 18 -9.07 -14.98 3.59
N ALA A 19 -9.60 -13.85 3.12
CA ALA A 19 -10.91 -13.38 3.55
C ALA A 19 -12.07 -14.24 3.03
N LYS A 20 -11.88 -14.93 1.90
CA LYS A 20 -12.88 -15.83 1.30
C LYS A 20 -12.82 -17.24 1.87
N SER A 21 -11.65 -17.87 1.84
CA SER A 21 -11.53 -19.29 2.20
C SER A 21 -11.41 -19.53 3.71
N GLY A 22 -10.95 -18.53 4.47
CA GLY A 22 -10.58 -18.70 5.87
C GLY A 22 -9.26 -19.46 6.09
N THR A 23 -8.54 -19.82 5.02
CA THR A 23 -7.24 -20.50 5.12
C THR A 23 -6.11 -19.52 5.44
N ALA A 24 -5.13 -19.99 6.20
CA ALA A 24 -3.94 -19.23 6.58
C ALA A 24 -2.92 -19.22 5.45
N LEU A 25 -2.20 -18.11 5.32
CA LEU A 25 -1.00 -18.02 4.51
C LEU A 25 0.08 -18.89 5.13
N ASP A 26 0.32 -20.05 4.52
CA ASP A 26 1.18 -21.10 5.01
C ASP A 26 2.40 -21.24 4.11
N LEU A 27 3.59 -21.14 4.71
CA LEU A 27 4.83 -21.53 4.03
C LEU A 27 5.05 -23.02 4.27
N SER A 28 5.11 -23.78 3.18
CA SER A 28 5.23 -25.23 3.24
C SER A 28 6.47 -25.66 4.00
N ALA A 29 6.29 -26.45 5.06
CA ALA A 29 7.39 -26.92 5.91
C ALA A 29 8.28 -27.98 5.23
N THR A 30 7.88 -28.55 4.08
CA THR A 30 8.63 -29.62 3.40
C THR A 30 9.81 -29.09 2.58
N ASN A 31 9.64 -27.98 1.86
CA ASN A 31 10.71 -27.35 1.08
C ASN A 31 10.99 -25.89 1.49
N GLY A 32 10.12 -25.29 2.30
CA GLY A 32 10.24 -23.88 2.69
C GLY A 32 10.14 -22.92 1.51
N GLU A 33 9.58 -23.33 0.38
CA GLU A 33 9.53 -22.50 -0.84
C GLU A 33 8.09 -22.25 -1.28
N LYS A 34 7.21 -23.24 -1.18
CA LYS A 34 5.82 -23.08 -1.62
C LYS A 34 5.00 -22.32 -0.59
N VAL A 35 4.39 -21.20 -0.99
CA VAL A 35 3.36 -20.51 -0.19
C VAL A 35 1.97 -20.94 -0.66
N CYS A 36 1.09 -21.25 0.27
CA CYS A 36 -0.25 -21.75 -0.03
C CYS A 36 -1.28 -21.34 1.04
N GLY A 37 -2.56 -21.50 0.72
CA GLY A 37 -3.62 -21.51 1.71
C GLY A 37 -3.69 -22.87 2.42
N TRP A 38 -3.63 -22.88 3.75
CA TRP A 38 -3.82 -24.09 4.54
C TRP A 38 -4.70 -23.85 5.77
N ASN A 39 -5.34 -24.90 6.28
CA ASN A 39 -6.10 -24.81 7.53
C ASN A 39 -5.17 -24.37 8.67
N PHE A 40 -5.60 -23.37 9.44
CA PHE A 40 -4.78 -22.89 10.54
C PHE A 40 -4.60 -23.98 11.61
N HIS A 41 -3.35 -24.30 11.91
CA HIS A 41 -2.94 -25.28 12.92
C HIS A 41 -1.91 -24.71 13.92
N GLY A 42 -1.73 -23.39 13.94
CA GLY A 42 -0.95 -22.70 14.98
C GLY A 42 0.55 -22.96 14.98
N ARG A 43 1.10 -23.50 13.90
CA ARG A 43 2.55 -23.70 13.77
C ARG A 43 3.22 -22.44 13.23
N GLU A 44 4.52 -22.31 13.51
CA GLU A 44 5.31 -21.12 13.16
C GLU A 44 5.38 -20.86 11.66
N ASN A 45 5.19 -21.88 10.82
CA ASN A 45 5.14 -21.73 9.37
C ASN A 45 3.88 -20.99 8.86
N GLN A 46 2.91 -20.72 9.74
CA GLN A 46 1.70 -19.92 9.48
C GLN A 46 1.73 -18.55 10.16
N ILE A 47 2.86 -18.20 10.80
CA ILE A 47 3.06 -16.94 11.50
C ILE A 47 4.11 -16.12 10.76
N TRP A 48 3.80 -14.86 10.50
CA TRP A 48 4.63 -13.94 9.74
C TRP A 48 4.96 -12.72 10.59
N GLU A 49 6.24 -12.44 10.76
CA GLU A 49 6.75 -11.22 11.37
C GLU A 49 6.81 -10.12 10.31
N ALA A 50 6.14 -9.00 10.57
CA ALA A 50 6.13 -7.85 9.68
C ALA A 50 7.27 -6.89 10.04
N SER A 51 8.02 -6.44 9.05
CA SER A 51 8.93 -5.30 9.16
C SER A 51 8.54 -4.24 8.12
N GLU A 52 8.95 -3.00 8.36
CA GLU A 52 8.76 -1.89 7.45
C GLU A 52 10.09 -1.17 7.26
N GLU A 53 10.41 -0.85 6.01
CA GLU A 53 11.62 -0.12 5.63
C GLU A 53 11.33 0.68 4.36
N ASN A 54 11.54 2.00 4.43
CA ASN A 54 11.33 2.95 3.33
C ASN A 54 9.92 2.87 2.71
N GLY A 55 8.88 2.78 3.53
CA GLY A 55 7.48 2.72 3.09
C GLY A 55 7.01 1.33 2.64
N PHE A 56 7.91 0.34 2.58
CA PHE A 56 7.60 -1.01 2.12
C PHE A 56 7.52 -2.01 3.27
N TRP A 57 6.53 -2.90 3.21
CA TRP A 57 6.38 -4.01 4.13
C TRP A 57 7.12 -5.24 3.67
N HIS A 58 7.69 -5.97 4.64
CA HIS A 58 8.26 -7.30 4.42
C HIS A 58 7.67 -8.28 5.43
N PHE A 59 7.39 -9.51 4.99
CA PHE A 59 6.86 -10.55 5.84
C PHE A 59 7.85 -11.69 5.95
N ARG A 60 8.42 -11.88 7.13
CA ARG A 60 9.36 -12.96 7.44
C ARG A 60 8.63 -14.10 8.13
N ASN A 61 8.70 -15.30 7.59
CA ASN A 61 8.12 -16.48 8.20
C ASN A 61 8.84 -16.80 9.53
N VAL A 62 8.09 -16.99 10.61
CA VAL A 62 8.68 -17.25 11.93
C VAL A 62 9.35 -18.62 11.98
N GLY A 63 8.81 -19.63 11.29
CA GLY A 63 9.30 -21.01 11.41
C GLY A 63 10.65 -21.28 10.72
N ASN A 64 11.00 -20.53 9.68
CA ASN A 64 12.27 -20.74 8.95
C ASN A 64 13.01 -19.46 8.56
N GLY A 65 12.47 -18.28 8.89
CA GLY A 65 13.11 -17.01 8.63
C GLY A 65 13.11 -16.54 7.16
N LYS A 66 12.48 -17.28 6.24
CA LYS A 66 12.34 -16.88 4.83
C LYS A 66 11.28 -15.81 4.65
N TYR A 67 11.45 -14.96 3.65
CA TYR A 67 10.53 -13.89 3.31
C TYR A 67 9.48 -14.34 2.30
N LEU A 68 8.27 -13.80 2.47
CA LEU A 68 7.22 -13.83 1.46
C LEU A 68 7.68 -13.00 0.26
N ALA A 69 7.90 -13.65 -0.87
CA ALA A 69 8.50 -13.05 -2.06
C ALA A 69 7.92 -13.66 -3.33
N LEU A 70 8.41 -13.18 -4.48
CA LEU A 70 8.06 -13.72 -5.80
C LEU A 70 9.11 -14.71 -6.27
N GLU A 71 8.70 -15.60 -7.17
CA GLU A 71 9.64 -16.49 -7.86
C GLU A 71 10.70 -15.66 -8.61
N PRO A 72 12.00 -15.92 -8.37
CA PRO A 72 13.06 -15.09 -8.94
C PRO A 72 13.16 -15.23 -10.46
N HIS A 73 13.69 -14.20 -11.12
CA HIS A 73 13.92 -14.15 -12.57
C HIS A 73 12.64 -14.26 -13.42
N GLN A 74 11.49 -13.85 -12.89
CA GLN A 74 10.22 -13.82 -13.60
C GLN A 74 9.67 -12.40 -13.65
N SER A 75 9.16 -11.99 -14.82
CA SER A 75 8.38 -10.75 -14.93
C SER A 75 7.03 -10.90 -14.24
N LEU A 76 6.52 -9.79 -13.68
CA LEU A 76 5.20 -9.73 -13.07
C LEU A 76 4.12 -10.08 -14.09
N ARG A 77 3.25 -11.03 -13.72
CA ARG A 77 2.14 -11.52 -14.54
C ARG A 77 1.14 -12.26 -13.66
N ASP A 78 -0.07 -12.42 -14.20
CA ASP A 78 -1.07 -13.32 -13.64
C ASP A 78 -0.53 -14.75 -13.50
N GLY A 79 -0.76 -15.34 -12.34
CA GLY A 79 -0.32 -16.70 -12.00
C GLY A 79 1.15 -16.80 -11.58
N LEU A 80 1.87 -15.67 -11.43
CA LEU A 80 3.22 -15.70 -10.90
C LEU A 80 3.19 -16.18 -9.44
N LYS A 81 3.98 -17.20 -9.12
CA LYS A 81 3.95 -17.83 -7.80
C LYS A 81 4.53 -16.92 -6.72
N VAL A 82 3.88 -16.96 -5.57
CA VAL A 82 4.41 -16.41 -4.33
C VAL A 82 5.11 -17.54 -3.59
N VAL A 83 6.31 -17.24 -3.10
CA VAL A 83 7.24 -18.23 -2.57
C VAL A 83 7.93 -17.71 -1.30
N GLY A 84 8.46 -18.64 -0.51
CA GLY A 84 9.39 -18.33 0.57
C GLY A 84 10.83 -18.29 0.05
N THR A 85 11.51 -17.15 0.16
CA THR A 85 12.94 -17.03 -0.24
C THR A 85 13.78 -16.37 0.85
N ASN A 86 15.11 -16.41 0.71
CA ASN A 86 16.00 -15.64 1.59
C ASN A 86 16.07 -14.15 1.23
N MET A 87 15.55 -13.77 0.05
CA MET A 87 15.53 -12.39 -0.42
C MET A 87 14.21 -11.72 -0.05
N ARG A 88 14.29 -10.48 0.40
CA ARG A 88 13.10 -9.66 0.66
C ARG A 88 12.45 -9.27 -0.67
N PHE A 89 11.13 -9.17 -0.66
CA PHE A 89 10.38 -8.47 -1.68
C PHE A 89 9.60 -7.35 -1.00
N ASN A 90 9.61 -6.17 -1.61
CA ASN A 90 8.88 -5.01 -1.09
C ASN A 90 7.39 -5.19 -1.35
N TRP A 91 6.55 -5.08 -0.32
CA TRP A 91 5.10 -5.15 -0.47
C TRP A 91 4.46 -3.83 -0.04
N HIS A 92 3.41 -3.44 -0.76
CA HIS A 92 2.45 -2.47 -0.28
C HIS A 92 1.31 -3.15 0.46
N ILE A 93 0.78 -2.49 1.48
CA ILE A 93 -0.38 -2.95 2.24
C ILE A 93 -1.42 -1.85 2.25
N TRP A 94 -2.64 -2.17 1.82
CA TRP A 94 -3.74 -1.22 1.80
C TRP A 94 -5.04 -1.88 2.27
N PRO A 95 -5.91 -1.18 3.02
CA PRO A 95 -7.28 -1.59 3.22
C PRO A 95 -7.99 -1.81 1.88
N ASP A 96 -8.82 -2.85 1.80
CA ASP A 96 -9.68 -3.06 0.64
C ASP A 96 -10.77 -1.96 0.58
N ASN A 97 -11.12 -1.53 -0.63
CA ASN A 97 -12.08 -0.44 -0.83
C ASN A 97 -13.51 -0.85 -0.49
N LYS A 98 -13.86 -2.12 -0.72
CA LYS A 98 -15.22 -2.63 -0.56
C LYS A 98 -15.43 -3.15 0.85
N ASP A 99 -14.42 -3.81 1.40
CA ASP A 99 -14.39 -4.26 2.79
C ASP A 99 -13.12 -3.74 3.49
N PRO A 100 -13.15 -2.51 4.03
CA PRO A 100 -12.01 -1.91 4.75
C PRO A 100 -11.56 -2.69 5.99
N SER A 101 -12.29 -3.72 6.43
CA SER A 101 -11.84 -4.63 7.50
C SER A 101 -10.80 -5.65 7.02
N THR A 102 -10.58 -5.73 5.72
CA THR A 102 -9.59 -6.60 5.08
C THR A 102 -8.48 -5.77 4.44
N LEU A 103 -7.31 -6.39 4.31
CA LEU A 103 -6.12 -5.79 3.71
C LEU A 103 -5.77 -6.49 2.40
N ARG A 104 -5.22 -5.76 1.44
CA ARG A 104 -4.55 -6.28 0.26
C ARG A 104 -3.05 -6.21 0.47
N ILE A 105 -2.33 -7.15 -0.14
CA ILE A 105 -0.87 -7.20 -0.15
C ILE A 105 -0.44 -7.13 -1.62
N LEU A 106 0.20 -6.03 -2.02
CA LEU A 106 0.38 -5.63 -3.42
C LEU A 106 1.85 -5.46 -3.79
N THR A 107 2.16 -5.69 -5.05
CA THR A 107 3.46 -5.34 -5.61
C THR A 107 3.62 -3.81 -5.68
N PRO A 108 4.83 -3.27 -5.49
CA PRO A 108 5.13 -1.88 -5.81
C PRO A 108 4.94 -1.62 -7.30
N GLU A 109 4.55 -0.39 -7.64
CA GLU A 109 4.48 0.15 -9.02
C GLU A 109 3.51 -0.54 -9.99
N HIS A 110 2.98 -1.72 -9.63
CA HIS A 110 2.19 -2.55 -10.52
C HIS A 110 0.90 -3.08 -9.87
N PRO A 111 -0.17 -3.34 -10.65
CA PRO A 111 -1.49 -3.74 -10.15
C PRO A 111 -1.63 -5.13 -9.53
N PHE A 112 -0.52 -5.83 -9.27
CA PHE A 112 -0.59 -7.22 -8.84
C PHE A 112 -0.74 -7.29 -7.33
N ASN A 113 -1.52 -8.27 -6.89
CA ASN A 113 -1.73 -8.53 -5.48
C ASN A 113 -1.85 -10.01 -5.19
N LEU A 114 -1.65 -10.36 -3.92
CA LEU A 114 -1.75 -11.73 -3.44
C LEU A 114 -3.16 -12.28 -3.61
N ASP A 115 -3.27 -13.33 -4.42
CA ASP A 115 -4.50 -14.04 -4.76
C ASP A 115 -4.38 -15.51 -4.32
N LEU A 116 -5.35 -16.00 -3.54
CA LEU A 116 -5.49 -17.43 -3.31
C LEU A 116 -6.17 -18.06 -4.52
N SER A 117 -5.44 -18.93 -5.24
CA SER A 117 -5.84 -19.38 -6.56
C SER A 117 -7.11 -20.25 -6.58
N GLY A 118 -7.62 -20.52 -7.79
CA GLY A 118 -8.89 -21.23 -7.97
C GLY A 118 -10.08 -20.46 -7.38
N HIS A 119 -10.04 -19.13 -7.47
CA HIS A 119 -11.02 -18.23 -6.85
C HIS A 119 -11.14 -18.42 -5.33
N GLY A 120 -10.03 -18.67 -4.62
CA GLY A 120 -10.02 -18.86 -3.17
C GLY A 120 -10.49 -20.23 -2.73
N ASN A 121 -10.04 -21.29 -3.41
CA ASN A 121 -10.34 -22.66 -3.00
C ASN A 121 -9.79 -22.94 -1.60
N ALA A 122 -10.66 -23.36 -0.68
CA ALA A 122 -10.30 -23.64 0.71
C ALA A 122 -9.55 -24.98 0.91
N ALA A 123 -9.33 -25.75 -0.15
CA ALA A 123 -8.51 -26.96 -0.09
C ALA A 123 -7.10 -26.64 0.43
N GLY A 124 -6.60 -27.50 1.32
CA GLY A 124 -5.23 -27.39 1.82
C GLY A 124 -4.24 -27.47 0.67
N GLY A 125 -3.36 -26.48 0.56
CA GLY A 125 -2.27 -26.48 -0.42
C GLY A 125 -2.61 -25.72 -1.70
N THR A 126 -3.78 -25.08 -1.75
CA THR A 126 -4.15 -24.12 -2.81
C THR A 126 -3.05 -23.07 -2.94
N PRO A 127 -2.40 -22.94 -4.11
CA PRO A 127 -1.34 -21.97 -4.31
C PRO A 127 -1.77 -20.54 -4.02
N VAL A 128 -0.81 -19.74 -3.58
CA VAL A 128 -0.95 -18.29 -3.55
C VAL A 128 -0.10 -17.71 -4.68
N GLU A 129 -0.72 -16.87 -5.49
CA GLU A 129 -0.18 -16.36 -6.75
C GLU A 129 -0.41 -14.85 -6.82
N LEU A 130 0.28 -14.20 -7.74
CA LEU A 130 -0.06 -12.84 -8.15
C LEU A 130 -1.19 -12.88 -9.17
N TRP A 131 -2.13 -11.97 -9.01
CA TRP A 131 -3.11 -11.69 -10.02
C TRP A 131 -3.38 -10.18 -10.09
N GLY A 132 -3.72 -9.71 -11.27
CA GLY A 132 -4.26 -8.38 -11.48
C GLY A 132 -5.47 -8.17 -10.58
N ARG A 133 -5.63 -6.94 -10.11
CA ARG A 133 -6.67 -6.61 -9.15
C ARG A 133 -8.08 -6.76 -9.72
N TRP A 134 -8.97 -7.38 -8.94
CA TRP A 134 -10.42 -7.34 -9.13
C TRP A 134 -11.14 -7.42 -7.77
N ASP A 135 -12.48 -7.33 -7.76
CA ASP A 135 -13.31 -7.28 -6.54
C ASP A 135 -13.53 -8.66 -5.86
N GLY A 136 -12.51 -9.51 -5.90
CA GLY A 136 -12.52 -10.85 -5.33
C GLY A 136 -12.05 -10.88 -3.88
N GLN A 137 -12.85 -11.46 -2.97
CA GLN A 137 -12.45 -11.69 -1.58
C GLN A 137 -11.27 -12.68 -1.44
N ASN A 138 -10.95 -13.45 -2.47
CA ASN A 138 -9.74 -14.28 -2.51
C ASN A 138 -8.45 -13.47 -2.66
N GLN A 139 -8.55 -12.16 -2.94
CA GLN A 139 -7.44 -11.22 -3.01
C GLN A 139 -7.27 -10.36 -1.75
N THR A 140 -8.11 -10.56 -0.73
CA THR A 140 -8.07 -9.80 0.52
C THR A 140 -7.79 -10.71 1.71
N TRP A 141 -7.17 -10.14 2.74
CA TRP A 141 -6.53 -10.86 3.83
C TRP A 141 -6.83 -10.19 5.16
N ARG A 142 -7.15 -10.99 6.17
CA ARG A 142 -7.35 -10.55 7.56
C ARG A 142 -6.10 -10.85 8.37
N PHE A 143 -5.58 -9.84 9.04
CA PHE A 143 -4.39 -9.96 9.89
C PHE A 143 -4.84 -10.10 11.34
N TYR A 144 -4.46 -11.20 11.98
CA TYR A 144 -4.70 -11.43 13.40
C TYR A 144 -3.35 -11.37 14.12
N LYS A 145 -3.24 -10.47 15.11
CA LYS A 145 -2.02 -10.38 15.92
C LYS A 145 -1.84 -11.71 16.67
N SER A 146 -0.72 -12.38 16.43
CA SER A 146 -0.39 -13.62 17.08
C SER A 146 0.19 -13.31 18.47
N PRO A 147 -0.33 -13.90 19.56
CA PRO A 147 0.32 -13.77 20.86
C PRO A 147 1.71 -14.44 20.78
N ASN A 148 2.71 -13.70 21.25
CA ASN A 148 4.13 -14.02 21.28
C ASN A 148 4.42 -15.52 21.60
N PRO A 149 5.31 -16.23 20.88
CA PRO A 149 5.59 -17.66 21.13
C PRO A 149 6.56 -17.97 22.30
N GLU A 150 6.97 -16.98 23.11
CA GLU A 150 7.88 -17.24 24.25
C GLU A 150 7.22 -17.95 25.47
N LEU A 151 5.97 -18.40 25.38
CA LEU A 151 5.33 -19.19 26.44
C LEU A 151 4.74 -20.50 25.90
N ALA A 152 5.57 -21.35 25.29
CA ALA A 152 5.20 -22.74 25.01
C ALA A 152 6.39 -23.71 24.95
N PHE A 153 7.47 -23.47 25.71
CA PHE A 153 8.48 -24.49 25.99
C PHE A 153 9.08 -24.29 27.38
N SER A 154 8.50 -24.95 28.39
CA SER A 154 9.33 -25.57 29.43
C SER A 154 8.76 -26.93 29.79
N ARG A 155 9.62 -27.93 29.58
CA ARG A 155 9.46 -29.29 30.11
C ARG A 155 9.46 -29.24 31.64
N SER A 156 8.82 -30.24 32.23
CA SER A 156 8.92 -30.62 33.64
C SER A 156 10.26 -30.29 34.30
N ALA A 157 10.25 -29.40 35.28
CA ALA A 157 11.23 -29.33 36.37
C ALA A 157 10.54 -28.76 37.62
N SER A 158 11.00 -29.23 38.77
CA SER A 158 10.30 -29.32 40.05
C SER A 158 10.00 -27.99 40.76
N ALA A 159 9.06 -28.09 41.70
CA ALA A 159 8.74 -27.12 42.73
C ALA A 159 9.96 -26.58 43.48
N ASN A 160 10.11 -25.25 43.47
CA ASN A 160 10.30 -24.37 44.63
C ASN A 160 10.79 -23.02 44.11
N ASP A 161 9.93 -22.00 44.17
CA ASP A 161 10.31 -20.70 44.71
C ASP A 161 9.08 -19.79 44.76
N LEU A 162 8.48 -19.76 45.96
CA LEU A 162 7.49 -18.76 46.34
C LEU A 162 8.23 -17.53 46.83
N VAL A 163 8.18 -16.43 46.08
CA VAL A 163 8.38 -15.09 46.63
C VAL A 163 7.21 -14.21 46.23
N ARG A 164 6.39 -13.89 47.24
CA ARG A 164 5.34 -12.87 47.19
C ARG A 164 6.01 -11.49 47.10
N VAL A 165 5.62 -10.67 46.12
CA VAL A 165 5.60 -9.21 46.29
C VAL A 165 4.30 -8.66 45.69
N SER A 166 3.69 -7.81 46.49
CA SER A 166 2.38 -7.16 46.41
C SER A 166 2.14 -6.26 45.19
N ALA A 167 0.88 -6.23 44.74
CA ALA A 167 0.33 -5.23 43.83
C ALA A 167 0.21 -3.84 44.48
N PRO A 168 0.21 -2.76 43.66
CA PRO A 168 -0.58 -1.58 43.98
C PRO A 168 -1.62 -1.27 42.89
N SER A 169 -2.86 -1.21 43.36
CA SER A 169 -3.91 -0.21 43.08
C SER A 169 -3.96 0.52 41.73
N THR A 170 -5.09 0.31 41.08
CA THR A 170 -5.87 1.17 40.18
C THR A 170 -5.56 2.67 40.26
N THR A 171 -5.18 3.28 39.13
CA THR A 171 -5.43 4.69 38.86
C THR A 171 -5.78 4.86 37.38
N THR A 172 -7.05 5.16 37.13
CA THR A 172 -7.59 5.54 35.83
C THR A 172 -6.91 6.82 35.36
N THR A 173 -6.01 6.71 34.38
CA THR A 173 -5.46 7.87 33.67
C THR A 173 -5.94 7.82 32.23
N THR A 174 -6.82 8.75 31.90
CA THR A 174 -7.32 9.03 30.55
C THR A 174 -6.12 9.38 29.66
N MET A 175 -5.73 8.48 28.76
CA MET A 175 -4.73 8.76 27.73
C MET A 175 -5.38 9.63 26.65
N ALA A 176 -5.17 10.94 26.75
CA ALA A 176 -5.36 11.83 25.61
C ALA A 176 -4.32 11.44 24.54
N SER A 177 -4.81 11.03 23.38
CA SER A 177 -4.02 10.74 22.19
C SER A 177 -3.28 12.00 21.75
N THR A 178 -2.01 12.11 22.14
CA THR A 178 -1.08 13.08 21.56
C THR A 178 -0.49 12.44 20.31
N THR A 179 -1.18 12.62 19.18
CA THR A 179 -0.61 12.35 17.86
C THR A 179 0.51 13.36 17.63
N THR A 180 1.76 12.90 17.71
CA THR A 180 2.89 13.58 17.08
C THR A 180 2.53 13.77 15.60
N PRO A 181 2.62 14.98 15.01
CA PRO A 181 2.36 15.17 13.59
C PRO A 181 3.41 14.38 12.81
N THR A 182 3.00 13.33 12.11
CA THR A 182 3.84 12.69 11.10
C THR A 182 4.14 13.72 10.02
N ALA A 183 5.42 13.88 9.66
CA ALA A 183 5.81 14.78 8.57
C ALA A 183 5.09 14.37 7.28
N ARG A 184 4.64 15.37 6.50
CA ARG A 184 3.99 15.14 5.21
C ARG A 184 5.01 14.57 4.21
N PRO A 185 4.69 13.49 3.47
CA PRO A 185 5.58 12.93 2.46
C PRO A 185 5.96 13.96 1.40
N ILE A 186 7.21 13.89 0.95
CA ILE A 186 7.72 14.71 -0.14
C ILE A 186 8.06 13.79 -1.29
N VAL A 187 7.45 14.01 -2.44
CA VAL A 187 7.73 13.27 -3.68
C VAL A 187 8.33 14.18 -4.73
N PHE A 188 9.07 13.62 -5.67
CA PHE A 188 9.63 14.35 -6.79
C PHE A 188 9.30 13.73 -8.14
N MET A 189 9.32 14.58 -9.17
CA MET A 189 9.21 14.19 -10.57
C MET A 189 10.25 14.96 -11.39
N ASP A 190 11.11 14.24 -12.10
CA ASP A 190 12.00 14.82 -13.11
C ASP A 190 11.29 14.87 -14.45
N ILE A 191 11.27 16.08 -15.02
CA ILE A 191 10.50 16.38 -16.21
C ILE A 191 11.44 16.54 -17.40
N GLN A 192 11.06 15.94 -18.52
CA GLN A 192 11.66 16.15 -19.84
C GLN A 192 10.61 16.74 -20.79
N ILE A 193 10.99 17.78 -21.55
CA ILE A 193 10.17 18.39 -22.61
C ILE A 193 10.89 18.18 -23.95
N GLY A 194 10.27 17.44 -24.87
CA GLY A 194 10.94 16.95 -26.07
C GLY A 194 12.11 16.05 -25.68
N GLU A 195 13.33 16.45 -26.06
CA GLU A 195 14.58 15.75 -25.73
C GLU A 195 15.38 16.46 -24.63
N THR A 196 14.85 17.55 -24.06
CA THR A 196 15.58 18.38 -23.10
C THR A 196 15.06 18.19 -21.68
N PRO A 197 15.94 17.87 -20.70
CA PRO A 197 15.58 17.92 -19.30
C PRO A 197 15.08 19.31 -18.91
N ALA A 198 13.85 19.38 -18.38
CA ALA A 198 13.19 20.63 -18.00
C ALA A 198 13.43 21.00 -16.54
N GLY A 199 13.61 20.00 -15.68
CA GLY A 199 13.95 20.14 -14.25
C GLY A 199 13.14 19.19 -13.36
N ARG A 200 13.42 19.26 -12.06
CA ARG A 200 12.69 18.53 -11.01
C ARG A 200 11.53 19.38 -10.48
N ILE A 201 10.41 18.74 -10.14
CA ILE A 201 9.33 19.31 -9.32
C ILE A 201 9.24 18.49 -8.05
N LYS A 202 9.13 19.15 -6.88
CA LYS A 202 8.88 18.50 -5.60
C LYS A 202 7.49 18.87 -5.11
N PHE A 203 6.79 17.88 -4.58
CA PHE A 203 5.45 18.03 -4.02
C PHE A 203 5.46 17.60 -2.56
N GLU A 204 4.80 18.39 -1.70
CA GLU A 204 4.40 17.96 -0.36
C GLU A 204 2.98 17.39 -0.47
N LEU A 205 2.78 16.16 0.03
CA LEU A 205 1.49 15.46 0.00
C LEU A 205 0.75 15.63 1.33
N PHE A 206 -0.54 15.94 1.28
CA PHE A 206 -1.37 16.22 2.45
C PHE A 206 -1.89 14.92 3.10
N SER A 207 -0.97 14.04 3.52
CA SER A 207 -1.30 12.72 4.09
C SER A 207 -2.12 12.78 5.38
N ASP A 208 -2.08 13.89 6.10
CA ASP A 208 -2.88 14.19 7.29
C ASP A 208 -4.31 14.63 6.95
N ILE A 209 -4.55 15.16 5.74
CA ILE A 209 -5.87 15.63 5.28
C ILE A 209 -6.54 14.57 4.38
N VAL A 210 -5.76 13.95 3.49
CA VAL A 210 -6.22 12.97 2.51
C VAL A 210 -5.26 11.75 2.46
N PRO A 211 -5.23 10.94 3.53
CA PRO A 211 -4.34 9.78 3.65
C PRO A 211 -4.53 8.72 2.57
N LYS A 212 -5.64 8.72 1.81
CA LYS A 212 -5.82 7.81 0.67
C LYS A 212 -5.33 8.46 -0.62
N CYS A 213 -5.65 9.74 -0.87
CA CYS A 213 -5.20 10.37 -2.11
C CYS A 213 -3.66 10.52 -2.19
N ALA A 214 -3.00 10.85 -1.08
CA ALA A 214 -1.56 11.10 -1.02
C ALA A 214 -0.70 9.94 -1.57
N PRO A 215 -0.75 8.71 -1.02
CA PRO A 215 0.09 7.60 -1.49
C PRO A 215 -0.26 7.11 -2.91
N ASN A 216 -1.46 7.39 -3.42
CA ASN A 216 -1.80 7.00 -4.79
C ASN A 216 -0.98 7.77 -5.86
N THR A 217 -0.44 8.93 -5.50
CA THR A 217 0.44 9.74 -6.35
C THR A 217 1.77 9.06 -6.65
N GLU A 218 2.24 8.19 -5.74
CA GLU A 218 3.47 7.42 -5.90
C GLU A 218 3.37 6.41 -7.07
N ALA A 219 2.14 6.06 -7.48
CA ALA A 219 1.85 5.26 -8.67
C ALA A 219 1.38 6.10 -9.89
N GLY A 220 1.57 7.43 -9.85
CA GLY A 220 0.82 8.42 -10.63
C GLY A 220 1.00 8.42 -12.16
N GLY A 221 -0.02 8.96 -12.84
CA GLY A 221 -0.08 9.19 -14.30
C GLY A 221 -0.98 8.20 -15.06
N ASP A 222 -1.47 8.57 -16.25
CA ASP A 222 -2.04 7.59 -17.19
C ASP A 222 -0.90 6.75 -17.82
N PHE A 223 -0.26 5.90 -17.02
CA PHE A 223 0.80 5.01 -17.48
C PHE A 223 0.26 3.81 -18.29
N LEU A 224 -1.06 3.56 -18.22
CA LEU A 224 -1.70 2.47 -18.94
C LEU A 224 -1.86 2.80 -20.43
N LYS A 225 -2.25 4.04 -20.75
CA LYS A 225 -2.59 4.44 -22.13
C LYS A 225 -1.94 5.75 -22.58
N GLY A 226 -1.57 6.63 -21.65
CA GLY A 226 -0.91 7.90 -21.95
C GLY A 226 -1.75 8.89 -22.75
N ASP A 227 -3.08 8.73 -22.77
CA ASP A 227 -4.00 9.54 -23.57
C ASP A 227 -5.12 10.19 -22.75
N GLY A 228 -5.11 9.99 -21.44
CA GLY A 228 -6.13 10.49 -20.51
C GLY A 228 -7.31 9.53 -20.31
N THR A 229 -7.27 8.33 -20.88
CA THR A 229 -8.34 7.32 -20.71
C THR A 229 -7.98 6.16 -19.80
N GLY A 230 -6.70 6.01 -19.41
CA GLY A 230 -6.29 5.02 -18.42
C GLY A 230 -6.53 5.53 -17.00
N SER A 231 -7.22 4.73 -16.20
CA SER A 231 -7.48 4.97 -14.78
C SER A 231 -7.07 3.73 -14.01
N PHE A 232 -6.09 3.88 -13.13
CA PHE A 232 -5.66 2.84 -12.22
C PHE A 232 -5.30 3.49 -10.89
N SER A 233 -5.64 2.88 -9.77
CA SER A 233 -5.17 3.33 -8.46
C SER A 233 -4.57 2.14 -7.73
N ILE A 234 -3.70 2.40 -6.76
CA ILE A 234 -3.29 1.37 -5.78
C ILE A 234 -4.51 0.76 -5.05
N TYR A 235 -5.65 1.46 -5.13
CA TYR A 235 -6.97 1.11 -4.63
C TYR A 235 -7.88 0.47 -5.70
N GLY A 236 -7.39 0.02 -6.86
CA GLY A 236 -8.20 -0.61 -7.92
C GLY A 236 -8.53 0.34 -9.06
N ASP A 237 -9.55 0.08 -9.86
CA ASP A 237 -9.84 0.91 -11.04
C ASP A 237 -10.14 2.36 -10.68
N LYS A 238 -10.92 2.56 -9.59
CA LYS A 238 -11.35 3.85 -9.08
C LYS A 238 -11.49 3.86 -7.55
N PHE A 239 -11.40 5.02 -6.93
CA PHE A 239 -11.71 5.23 -5.51
C PHE A 239 -12.52 6.51 -5.23
N PRO A 240 -13.27 6.55 -4.11
CA PRO A 240 -14.12 7.70 -3.75
C PRO A 240 -13.35 8.99 -3.46
N ASP A 241 -14.04 10.13 -3.52
CA ASP A 241 -13.50 11.41 -3.04
C ASP A 241 -13.35 11.37 -1.52
N GLU A 242 -12.16 11.66 -1.01
CA GLU A 242 -11.89 11.57 0.42
C GLU A 242 -12.49 12.74 1.20
N ASN A 243 -12.16 13.97 0.80
CA ASN A 243 -12.82 15.20 1.26
C ASN A 243 -12.49 16.37 0.30
N PHE A 244 -13.13 17.52 0.54
CA PHE A 244 -12.92 18.76 -0.21
C PHE A 244 -12.54 19.94 0.72
N ILE A 245 -11.74 19.66 1.75
CA ILE A 245 -11.30 20.68 2.72
C ILE A 245 -10.39 21.70 2.05
N GLU A 246 -9.39 21.21 1.30
CA GLU A 246 -8.46 22.04 0.56
C GLU A 246 -9.08 22.55 -0.73
N LYS A 247 -8.88 23.85 -0.99
CA LYS A 247 -9.45 24.56 -2.14
C LYS A 247 -8.38 24.85 -3.19
N HIS A 248 -8.80 25.01 -4.44
CA HIS A 248 -7.93 25.36 -5.57
C HIS A 248 -7.59 26.86 -5.57
N SER A 249 -7.05 27.33 -4.45
CA SER A 249 -6.87 28.74 -4.10
C SER A 249 -5.77 29.47 -4.88
N GLY A 250 -4.90 28.74 -5.59
CA GLY A 250 -3.79 29.32 -6.35
C GLY A 250 -3.03 28.29 -7.19
N PRO A 251 -1.93 28.73 -7.84
CA PRO A 251 -1.05 27.86 -8.62
C PRO A 251 -0.25 26.90 -7.73
N GLY A 252 0.17 25.78 -8.31
CA GLY A 252 1.03 24.79 -7.67
C GLY A 252 0.27 23.80 -6.78
N LEU A 253 -1.05 23.74 -6.83
CA LEU A 253 -1.83 22.76 -6.08
C LEU A 253 -1.98 21.48 -6.90
N LEU A 254 -1.73 20.35 -6.26
CA LEU A 254 -1.81 19.03 -6.85
C LEU A 254 -3.17 18.41 -6.51
N SER A 255 -3.93 17.98 -7.53
CA SER A 255 -5.34 17.60 -7.39
C SER A 255 -5.72 16.42 -8.29
N MET A 256 -6.65 15.59 -7.81
CA MET A 256 -7.07 14.37 -8.51
C MET A 256 -7.94 14.69 -9.73
N ALA A 257 -7.59 14.13 -10.88
CA ALA A 257 -8.50 14.09 -12.02
C ALA A 257 -9.50 12.94 -11.84
N ASN A 258 -10.74 13.15 -12.29
CA ASN A 258 -11.81 12.16 -12.22
C ASN A 258 -12.78 12.32 -13.41
N SER A 259 -13.70 11.39 -13.57
CA SER A 259 -14.78 11.40 -14.56
C SER A 259 -16.16 11.54 -13.89
N GLY A 260 -16.22 12.31 -12.80
CA GLY A 260 -17.40 12.48 -11.95
C GLY A 260 -17.16 12.06 -10.50
N PRO A 261 -18.15 12.30 -9.60
CA PRO A 261 -18.00 12.05 -8.18
C PRO A 261 -17.55 10.61 -7.87
N GLY A 262 -16.52 10.48 -7.03
CA GLY A 262 -15.98 9.20 -6.55
C GLY A 262 -15.30 8.34 -7.61
N THR A 263 -14.75 8.95 -8.66
CA THR A 263 -14.08 8.23 -9.76
C THR A 263 -12.59 8.54 -9.88
N ASN A 264 -11.92 8.78 -8.76
CA ASN A 264 -10.48 9.05 -8.74
C ASN A 264 -9.69 7.80 -9.18
N GLY A 265 -8.66 8.00 -10.01
CA GLY A 265 -7.77 6.95 -10.53
C GLY A 265 -6.30 7.27 -10.25
N CYS A 266 -5.43 7.22 -11.26
CA CYS A 266 -4.01 7.62 -11.18
C CYS A 266 -3.76 9.02 -11.75
N GLN A 267 -4.75 9.57 -12.45
CA GLN A 267 -4.61 10.85 -13.11
C GLN A 267 -4.71 11.99 -12.11
N PHE A 268 -3.83 12.97 -12.28
CA PHE A 268 -3.79 14.18 -11.48
C PHE A 268 -3.53 15.38 -12.39
N PHE A 269 -3.75 16.58 -11.85
CA PHE A 269 -3.33 17.82 -12.47
C PHE A 269 -2.68 18.73 -11.43
N VAL A 270 -1.86 19.66 -11.91
CA VAL A 270 -1.27 20.72 -11.09
C VAL A 270 -1.88 22.05 -11.54
N THR A 271 -2.45 22.82 -10.62
CA THR A 271 -3.01 24.13 -10.96
C THR A 271 -1.92 25.10 -11.37
N THR A 272 -2.20 25.97 -12.35
CA THR A 272 -1.28 27.07 -12.74
C THR A 272 -1.85 28.45 -12.46
N ALA A 273 -3.09 28.50 -11.94
CA ALA A 273 -3.81 29.66 -11.46
C ALA A 273 -4.84 29.23 -10.38
N LYS A 274 -5.59 30.18 -9.83
CA LYS A 274 -6.74 29.92 -8.96
C LYS A 274 -7.88 29.28 -9.75
N CYS A 275 -8.46 28.19 -9.26
CA CYS A 275 -9.47 27.40 -9.97
C CYS A 275 -10.70 27.08 -9.11
N ASP A 276 -11.36 28.10 -8.56
CA ASP A 276 -12.52 27.94 -7.65
C ASP A 276 -13.66 27.06 -8.23
N PHE A 277 -13.78 26.98 -9.57
CA PHE A 277 -14.79 26.16 -10.24
C PHE A 277 -14.58 24.63 -10.10
N LEU A 278 -13.41 24.21 -9.60
CA LEU A 278 -13.04 22.82 -9.31
C LEU A 278 -13.30 22.43 -7.84
N ASP A 279 -13.55 23.41 -6.96
CA ASP A 279 -13.82 23.16 -5.54
C ASP A 279 -15.07 22.28 -5.37
N GLY A 280 -14.97 21.29 -4.47
CA GLY A 280 -16.06 20.32 -4.24
C GLY A 280 -16.22 19.26 -5.33
N LYS A 281 -15.35 19.26 -6.36
CA LYS A 281 -15.39 18.29 -7.48
C LYS A 281 -14.10 17.49 -7.62
N HIS A 282 -12.97 18.09 -7.27
CA HIS A 282 -11.65 17.48 -7.34
C HIS A 282 -10.96 17.59 -5.99
N VAL A 283 -10.37 16.49 -5.54
CA VAL A 283 -9.69 16.43 -4.25
C VAL A 283 -8.28 17.00 -4.40
N VAL A 284 -8.01 18.13 -3.74
CA VAL A 284 -6.65 18.66 -3.60
C VAL A 284 -5.90 17.82 -2.57
N PHE A 285 -4.74 17.29 -2.94
CA PHE A 285 -4.00 16.34 -2.11
C PHE A 285 -2.52 16.66 -1.92
N GLY A 286 -2.05 17.77 -2.49
CA GLY A 286 -0.69 18.23 -2.25
C GLY A 286 -0.43 19.60 -2.86
N LYS A 287 0.83 20.03 -2.77
CA LYS A 287 1.29 21.27 -3.41
C LYS A 287 2.74 21.18 -3.82
N VAL A 288 3.12 21.94 -4.83
CA VAL A 288 4.51 22.18 -5.24
C VAL A 288 5.22 22.94 -4.13
N ILE A 289 6.36 22.40 -3.68
CA ILE A 289 7.26 23.05 -2.72
C ILE A 289 8.59 23.47 -3.35
N ASP A 290 8.94 22.91 -4.51
CA ASP A 290 10.13 23.26 -5.30
C ASP A 290 9.89 22.93 -6.78
N GLY A 291 10.55 23.63 -7.69
CA GLY A 291 10.41 23.39 -9.13
C GLY A 291 9.24 24.11 -9.81
N MET A 292 8.71 25.20 -9.23
CA MET A 292 7.68 26.02 -9.89
C MET A 292 8.10 26.53 -11.27
N LEU A 293 9.39 26.79 -11.49
CA LEU A 293 9.91 27.15 -12.82
C LEU A 293 9.71 26.01 -13.83
N THR A 294 9.93 24.76 -13.42
CA THR A 294 9.67 23.57 -14.24
C THR A 294 8.18 23.47 -14.58
N LEU A 295 7.29 23.70 -13.60
CA LEU A 295 5.84 23.73 -13.85
C LEU A 295 5.47 24.81 -14.88
N ARG A 296 6.06 26.02 -14.78
CA ARG A 296 5.84 27.09 -15.76
C ARG A 296 6.40 26.72 -17.15
N LYS A 297 7.50 25.98 -17.23
CA LYS A 297 7.98 25.45 -18.53
C LYS A 297 6.96 24.50 -19.15
N ILE A 298 6.38 23.59 -18.37
CA ILE A 298 5.32 22.67 -18.83
C ILE A 298 4.10 23.44 -19.32
N GLU A 299 3.62 24.42 -18.55
CA GLU A 299 2.46 25.26 -18.89
C GLU A 299 2.64 25.99 -20.23
N ASN A 300 3.87 26.43 -20.54
CA ASN A 300 4.17 27.19 -21.75
C ASN A 300 4.52 26.30 -22.96
N VAL A 301 4.43 24.97 -22.86
CA VAL A 301 4.66 24.09 -24.01
C VAL A 301 3.57 24.38 -25.07
N PRO A 302 3.93 24.64 -26.33
CA PRO A 302 2.95 24.86 -27.38
C PRO A 302 1.98 23.69 -27.50
N THR A 303 0.68 23.98 -27.56
CA THR A 303 -0.37 22.96 -27.66
C THR A 303 -1.01 22.91 -29.05
N GLY A 304 -1.54 21.75 -29.40
CA GLY A 304 -2.36 21.51 -30.59
C GLY A 304 -3.84 21.35 -30.24
N ALA A 305 -4.56 20.55 -31.03
CA ALA A 305 -5.97 20.23 -30.75
C ALA A 305 -6.15 19.64 -29.34
N ASN A 306 -7.26 19.99 -28.68
CA ASN A 306 -7.61 19.56 -27.33
C ASN A 306 -6.54 19.88 -26.26
N ASN A 307 -5.79 20.97 -26.44
CA ASN A 307 -4.68 21.36 -25.56
C ASN A 307 -3.58 20.29 -25.43
N ARG A 308 -3.47 19.35 -26.37
CA ARG A 308 -2.40 18.34 -26.34
C ARG A 308 -1.05 18.99 -26.62
N PRO A 309 -0.02 18.80 -25.77
CA PRO A 309 1.32 19.32 -26.02
C PRO A 309 1.89 18.87 -27.37
N LYS A 310 2.48 19.79 -28.13
CA LYS A 310 3.17 19.50 -29.40
C LYS A 310 4.53 18.84 -29.18
N LEU A 311 5.16 19.14 -28.05
CA LEU A 311 6.36 18.45 -27.57
C LEU A 311 5.95 17.47 -26.47
N ALA A 312 6.53 16.27 -26.50
CA ALA A 312 6.28 15.28 -25.45
C ALA A 312 6.76 15.83 -24.09
N VAL A 313 5.86 15.86 -23.10
CA VAL A 313 6.19 16.17 -21.71
C VAL A 313 6.15 14.85 -20.95
N LYS A 314 7.30 14.40 -20.45
CA LYS A 314 7.45 13.09 -19.82
C LYS A 314 8.02 13.24 -18.41
N ILE A 315 7.56 12.38 -17.51
CA ILE A 315 8.24 12.12 -16.23
C ILE A 315 9.30 11.06 -16.53
N THR A 316 10.57 11.38 -16.33
CA THR A 316 11.71 10.48 -16.60
C THR A 316 12.20 9.76 -15.36
N GLU A 317 11.97 10.34 -14.18
CA GLU A 317 12.30 9.77 -12.89
C GLU A 317 11.28 10.30 -11.86
N CYS A 318 10.92 9.49 -10.88
CA CYS A 318 10.07 9.90 -9.76
C CYS A 318 10.38 9.05 -8.53
N GLY A 319 10.03 9.58 -7.35
CA GLY A 319 10.21 8.87 -6.08
C GLY A 319 9.85 9.74 -4.88
N GLU A 320 10.05 9.18 -3.69
CA GLU A 320 9.93 9.88 -2.41
C GLU A 320 11.30 10.40 -1.94
N MET A 321 11.32 11.46 -1.11
CA MET A 321 12.51 12.15 -0.60
C MET A 321 12.72 11.98 0.91
#